data_AF-A0A7M7MYB1-F1
#
_entry.id   AF-A0A7M7MYB1-F1
#
_cell.length_a   1.000
_cell.length_b   1.000
_cell.length_c   1.000
_cell.angle_alpha   90.00
_cell.angle_beta   90.00
_cell.angle_gamma   90.00
#
_symmetry.space_group_name_H-M   'P 1'
#
loop_
_entity.id
_entity.type
_entity.pdbx_description
1 polymer ?
#
loop_
_entity_poly.entity_id
_entity_poly.type
_entity_poly.pdbx_seq_one_letter_code
_entity_poly.pdbx_strand_id
1 'polypeptide(L)'
;MAPTYSKVLDDDSLINKVSESIDAVIYYVRLGLDLLGNAADVSNVLGKPIPHFEDAMFQCLYTWRNEQGTGCEETLMEIFEELGLEDALALLKKERQKDGSTNCLSNDKFLYDLVEKIDCLSYYTKLGTRLLKNAAKVQYHIGLTAPSYADALFKCMIRWRNENGASTEEYTKLRAILMKHGLVKQVELMDKLEDEVTSSTNSAIKESEACL
;
A
#
# COMPACT_ATOMS: atom_id res chain seq x y z
N MET A 1 34.01 -16.64 10.99
CA MET A 1 32.95 -16.60 12.02
C MET A 1 31.63 -16.46 11.29
N ALA A 2 30.61 -17.25 11.64
CA ALA A 2 29.28 -17.07 11.08
C ALA A 2 28.73 -15.71 11.55
N PRO A 3 28.00 -14.96 10.70
CA PRO A 3 27.40 -13.70 11.12
C PRO A 3 26.42 -13.95 12.27
N THR A 4 26.53 -13.15 13.33
CA THR A 4 25.54 -13.11 14.40
C THR A 4 24.35 -12.32 13.90
N TYR A 5 23.16 -12.93 13.95
CA TYR A 5 21.90 -12.31 13.52
C TYR A 5 21.24 -11.61 14.71
N SER A 6 20.57 -10.49 14.44
CA SER A 6 19.68 -9.83 15.39
C SER A 6 18.31 -10.48 15.34
N LYS A 7 17.77 -10.81 16.51
CA LYS A 7 16.41 -11.37 16.65
C LYS A 7 15.34 -10.35 16.34
N VAL A 8 15.54 -9.09 16.72
CA VAL A 8 14.61 -8.01 16.37
C VAL A 8 14.53 -7.84 14.86
N LEU A 9 15.66 -7.88 14.14
CA LEU A 9 15.63 -7.74 12.69
C LEU A 9 15.10 -8.99 11.97
N ASP A 10 15.31 -10.17 12.54
CA ASP A 10 14.85 -11.45 11.97
C ASP A 10 13.32 -11.66 12.10
N ASP A 11 12.63 -10.86 12.93
CA ASP A 11 11.19 -11.01 13.22
C ASP A 11 10.40 -9.73 12.90
N ASP A 12 9.58 -9.80 11.84
CA ASP A 12 8.66 -8.73 11.42
C ASP A 12 7.76 -8.23 12.55
N SER A 13 7.35 -9.09 13.48
CA SER A 13 6.48 -8.72 14.60
C SER A 13 7.19 -7.87 15.63
N LEU A 14 8.51 -8.06 15.81
CA LEU A 14 9.34 -7.24 16.70
C LEU A 14 9.64 -5.90 16.06
N ILE A 15 9.92 -5.87 14.76
CA ILE A 15 10.04 -4.61 14.01
C ILE A 15 8.72 -3.82 14.07
N ASN A 16 7.58 -4.50 13.93
CA ASN A 16 6.27 -3.85 14.01
C ASN A 16 6.05 -3.19 15.38
N LYS A 17 6.37 -3.89 16.48
CA LYS A 17 6.30 -3.31 17.84
C LYS A 17 7.16 -2.07 18.00
N VAL A 18 8.37 -2.08 17.43
CA VAL A 18 9.26 -0.92 17.46
C VAL A 18 8.66 0.23 16.65
N SER A 19 8.17 -0.03 15.43
CA SER A 19 7.57 1.01 14.59
C SER A 19 6.28 1.59 15.19
N GLU A 20 5.43 0.78 15.83
CA GLU A 20 4.20 1.24 16.50
C GLU A 20 4.50 2.13 17.70
N SER A 21 5.66 1.97 18.33
CA SER A 21 6.09 2.80 19.46
C SER A 21 6.63 4.17 19.03
N ILE A 22 6.81 4.41 17.74
CA ILE A 22 7.29 5.68 17.18
C ILE A 22 6.07 6.52 16.77
N ASP A 23 6.09 7.81 17.11
CA ASP A 23 5.13 8.76 16.53
C ASP A 23 5.41 8.95 15.04
N ALA A 24 4.77 8.12 14.23
CA ALA A 24 5.01 8.10 12.80
C ALA A 24 4.58 9.40 12.10
N VAL A 25 3.67 10.19 12.67
CA VAL A 25 3.29 11.49 12.09
C VAL A 25 4.49 12.45 12.14
N ILE A 26 5.25 12.43 13.23
CA ILE A 26 6.43 13.27 13.41
C ILE A 26 7.63 12.72 12.64
N TYR A 27 7.84 11.41 12.69
CA TYR A 27 9.11 10.81 12.30
C TYR A 27 9.13 10.14 10.93
N TYR A 28 7.99 9.79 10.33
CA TYR A 28 7.94 9.02 9.09
C TYR A 28 8.86 9.56 7.99
N VAL A 29 8.71 10.84 7.62
CA VAL A 29 9.48 11.41 6.51
C VAL A 29 10.98 11.45 6.84
N ARG A 30 11.33 11.88 8.05
CA ARG A 30 12.73 12.08 8.45
C ARG A 30 13.46 10.75 8.64
N LEU A 31 12.82 9.80 9.31
CA LEU A 31 13.35 8.47 9.56
C LEU A 31 13.37 7.65 8.27
N GLY A 32 12.31 7.74 7.46
CA GLY A 32 12.24 7.12 6.15
C GLY A 32 13.38 7.58 5.22
N LEU A 33 13.72 8.88 5.24
CA LEU A 33 14.82 9.42 4.41
C LEU A 33 16.18 8.84 4.81
N ASP A 34 16.44 8.72 6.11
CA ASP A 34 17.70 8.13 6.60
C ASP A 34 17.76 6.61 6.36
N LEU A 35 16.61 5.93 6.33
CA LEU A 35 16.52 4.50 6.02
C LEU A 35 16.67 4.25 4.52
N LEU A 36 15.93 4.95 3.66
CA LEU A 36 15.83 4.64 2.22
C LEU A 36 16.72 5.50 1.34
N GLY A 37 17.40 6.50 1.90
CA GLY A 37 18.41 7.32 1.21
C GLY A 37 17.87 8.34 0.20
N ASN A 38 16.57 8.33 -0.14
CA ASN A 38 15.98 9.33 -1.02
C ASN A 38 14.46 9.54 -0.80
N ALA A 39 13.98 10.72 -1.17
CA ALA A 39 12.59 11.13 -0.95
C ALA A 39 11.55 10.40 -1.82
N ALA A 40 11.97 9.90 -2.99
CA ALA A 40 11.09 9.16 -3.88
C ALA A 40 10.73 7.80 -3.27
N ASP A 41 11.73 7.08 -2.74
CA ASP A 41 11.51 5.80 -2.07
C ASP A 41 10.70 5.92 -0.79
N VAL A 42 10.89 6.98 -0.01
CA VAL A 42 10.01 7.30 1.13
C VAL A 42 8.59 7.53 0.64
N SER A 43 8.40 8.42 -0.34
CA SER A 43 7.05 8.71 -0.86
C SER A 43 6.35 7.48 -1.45
N ASN A 44 7.11 6.57 -2.07
CA ASN A 44 6.61 5.32 -2.62
C ASN A 44 6.12 4.31 -1.56
N VAL A 45 6.64 4.38 -0.32
CA VAL A 45 6.25 3.48 0.77
C VAL A 45 4.86 3.79 1.35
N LEU A 46 4.43 5.05 1.29
CA LEU A 46 3.03 5.44 1.50
C LEU A 46 2.08 4.80 0.46
N GLY A 47 2.62 4.14 -0.56
CA GLY A 47 1.94 3.74 -1.78
C GLY A 47 2.34 4.65 -2.92
N LYS A 48 2.03 4.26 -4.17
CA LYS A 48 2.35 5.07 -5.35
C LYS A 48 1.89 6.53 -5.15
N PRO A 49 2.55 7.52 -5.78
CA PRO A 49 1.84 8.76 -6.09
C PRO A 49 0.53 8.32 -6.72
N ILE A 50 -0.58 8.84 -6.18
CA ILE A 50 -1.92 8.77 -6.77
C ILE A 50 -1.77 8.44 -8.26
N PRO A 51 -2.18 7.25 -8.76
CA PRO A 51 -2.20 7.05 -10.20
C PRO A 51 -2.99 8.24 -10.76
N HIS A 52 -2.60 8.77 -11.92
CA HIS A 52 -3.48 9.64 -12.69
C HIS A 52 -4.88 9.05 -12.55
N PHE A 53 -5.77 9.74 -11.83
CA PHE A 53 -7.01 9.12 -11.37
C PHE A 53 -7.83 8.69 -12.60
N GLU A 54 -7.58 9.37 -13.71
CA GLU A 54 -7.99 9.07 -15.06
C GLU A 54 -7.51 7.68 -15.51
N ASP A 55 -6.23 7.34 -15.36
CA ASP A 55 -5.70 6.02 -15.72
C ASP A 55 -6.30 4.91 -14.85
N ALA A 56 -6.43 5.15 -13.55
CA ALA A 56 -7.04 4.17 -12.63
C ALA A 56 -8.51 3.95 -12.95
N MET A 57 -9.25 5.03 -13.25
CA MET A 57 -10.64 4.97 -13.67
C MET A 57 -10.78 4.24 -15.01
N PHE A 58 -9.91 4.56 -15.97
CA PHE A 58 -9.87 3.88 -17.27
C PHE A 58 -9.67 2.38 -17.09
N GLN A 59 -8.70 1.96 -16.26
CA GLN A 59 -8.47 0.54 -15.99
C GLN A 59 -9.67 -0.13 -15.31
N CYS A 60 -10.37 0.55 -14.40
CA CYS A 60 -11.60 0.03 -13.80
C CYS A 60 -12.70 -0.19 -14.85
N LEU A 61 -12.93 0.78 -15.74
CA LEU A 61 -13.91 0.69 -16.82
C LEU A 61 -13.54 -0.38 -17.85
N TYR A 62 -12.26 -0.45 -18.22
CA TYR A 62 -11.71 -1.42 -19.15
C TYR A 62 -11.86 -2.86 -18.63
N THR A 63 -11.45 -3.10 -17.39
CA THR A 63 -11.58 -4.41 -16.74
C THR A 63 -13.06 -4.80 -16.60
N TRP A 64 -13.90 -3.88 -16.13
CA TRP A 64 -15.35 -4.14 -16.02
C TRP A 64 -15.97 -4.49 -17.36
N ARG A 65 -15.70 -3.72 -18.42
CA ARG A 65 -16.20 -3.99 -19.77
C ARG A 65 -15.82 -5.39 -20.23
N ASN A 66 -14.54 -5.76 -20.08
CA ASN A 66 -14.05 -7.07 -20.50
C ASN A 66 -14.69 -8.22 -19.70
N GLU A 67 -15.07 -7.98 -18.44
CA GLU A 67 -15.74 -8.97 -17.59
C GLU A 67 -17.25 -9.11 -17.88
N GLN A 68 -17.94 -8.02 -18.24
CA GLN A 68 -19.40 -8.06 -18.48
C GLN A 68 -19.77 -8.47 -19.91
N GLY A 69 -18.90 -8.26 -20.90
CA GLY A 69 -19.19 -8.53 -22.32
C GLY A 69 -19.87 -7.34 -23.03
N THR A 70 -20.27 -7.53 -24.30
CA THR A 70 -20.90 -6.48 -25.11
C THR A 70 -22.37 -6.25 -24.70
N GLY A 71 -22.83 -4.99 -24.71
CA GLY A 71 -24.24 -4.65 -24.45
C GLY A 71 -24.59 -4.24 -23.02
N CYS A 72 -23.59 -3.94 -22.18
CA CYS A 72 -23.80 -3.56 -20.78
C CYS A 72 -23.91 -2.05 -20.54
N GLU A 73 -24.18 -1.26 -21.60
CA GLU A 73 -24.29 0.20 -21.50
C GLU A 73 -25.38 0.63 -20.52
N GLU A 74 -26.51 -0.07 -20.48
CA GLU A 74 -27.61 0.23 -19.55
C GLU A 74 -27.16 0.10 -18.10
N THR A 75 -26.41 -0.96 -17.77
CA THR A 75 -25.87 -1.14 -16.42
C THR A 75 -24.88 -0.03 -16.06
N LEU A 76 -24.07 0.43 -17.01
CA LEU A 76 -23.17 1.57 -16.78
C LEU A 76 -23.95 2.88 -16.61
N MET A 77 -25.03 3.08 -17.37
CA MET A 77 -25.92 4.24 -17.22
C MET A 77 -26.59 4.25 -15.85
N GLU A 78 -27.12 3.12 -15.38
CA GLU A 78 -27.70 2.97 -14.04
C GLU A 78 -26.66 3.30 -12.95
N ILE A 79 -25.42 2.80 -13.08
CA ILE A 79 -24.34 3.11 -12.13
C ILE A 79 -24.02 4.60 -12.13
N PHE A 80 -23.97 5.26 -13.28
CA PHE A 80 -23.70 6.69 -13.36
C PHE A 80 -24.86 7.53 -12.79
N GLU A 81 -26.10 7.12 -13.00
CA GLU A 81 -27.28 7.75 -12.41
C GLU A 81 -27.29 7.60 -10.88
N GLU A 82 -27.04 6.40 -10.36
CA GLU A 82 -26.91 6.13 -8.91
C GLU A 82 -25.83 6.99 -8.25
N LEU A 83 -24.73 7.26 -8.96
CA LEU A 83 -23.58 8.02 -8.45
C LEU A 83 -23.64 9.52 -8.76
N GLY A 84 -24.67 10.01 -9.47
CA GLY A 84 -24.80 11.42 -9.83
C GLY A 84 -23.75 11.91 -10.84
N LEU A 85 -23.25 11.03 -11.72
CA LEU A 85 -22.25 11.33 -12.75
C LEU A 85 -22.92 11.85 -14.03
N GLU A 86 -23.60 12.99 -13.92
CA GLU A 86 -24.49 13.53 -14.97
C GLU A 86 -23.77 13.79 -16.31
N ASP A 87 -22.54 14.31 -16.28
CA ASP A 87 -21.76 14.61 -17.50
C ASP A 87 -21.33 13.34 -18.24
N ALA A 88 -20.85 12.34 -17.51
CA ALA A 88 -20.49 11.04 -18.07
C ALA A 88 -21.72 10.29 -18.59
N LEU A 89 -22.85 10.37 -17.87
CA LEU A 89 -24.13 9.81 -18.28
C LEU A 89 -24.66 10.47 -19.56
N ALA A 90 -24.58 11.80 -19.66
CA ALA A 90 -25.01 12.54 -20.83
C ALA A 90 -24.17 12.17 -22.07
N LEU A 91 -22.84 12.02 -21.90
CA LEU A 91 -21.95 11.57 -22.96
C LEU A 91 -22.31 10.15 -23.43
N LEU A 92 -22.56 9.23 -22.49
CA LEU A 92 -22.95 7.85 -22.77
C LEU A 92 -24.29 7.77 -23.52
N LYS A 93 -25.30 8.56 -23.10
CA LYS A 93 -26.61 8.64 -23.76
C LYS A 93 -26.49 9.21 -25.19
N LYS A 94 -25.67 10.25 -25.38
CA LYS A 94 -25.46 10.89 -26.68
C LYS A 94 -24.79 9.94 -27.68
N GLU A 95 -23.79 9.20 -27.25
CA GLU A 95 -23.08 8.29 -28.15
C GLU A 95 -23.96 7.09 -28.56
N ARG A 96 -24.77 6.58 -27.63
CA ARG A 96 -25.79 5.56 -27.93
C ARG A 96 -26.81 6.02 -28.97
N GLN A 97 -27.22 7.30 -28.94
CA GLN A 97 -28.17 7.87 -29.91
C GLN A 97 -27.57 8.03 -31.31
N LYS A 98 -26.25 8.20 -31.43
CA LYS A 98 -25.57 8.38 -32.72
C LYS A 98 -25.34 7.06 -33.45
N ASP A 99 -24.83 6.05 -32.74
CA ASP A 99 -24.36 4.82 -33.40
C ASP A 99 -25.46 3.78 -33.61
N GLY A 100 -26.61 3.92 -32.95
CA GLY A 100 -27.75 2.98 -33.07
C GLY A 100 -27.40 1.52 -32.70
N SER A 101 -26.17 1.26 -32.25
CA SER A 101 -25.61 -0.05 -31.93
C SER A 101 -25.07 -0.06 -30.51
N THR A 102 -25.29 -1.19 -29.82
CA THR A 102 -24.98 -1.46 -28.41
C THR A 102 -23.51 -1.80 -28.21
N ASN A 103 -22.60 -0.95 -28.70
CA ASN A 103 -21.17 -1.25 -28.59
C ASN A 103 -20.24 -0.03 -28.44
N CYS A 104 -20.75 1.12 -28.00
CA CYS A 104 -19.91 2.33 -27.81
C CYS A 104 -18.76 2.08 -26.83
N LEU A 105 -18.93 1.15 -25.87
CA LEU A 105 -17.91 0.77 -24.90
C LEU A 105 -16.76 -0.07 -25.49
N SER A 106 -16.90 -0.61 -26.71
CA SER A 106 -15.82 -1.35 -27.39
C SER A 106 -14.64 -0.46 -27.81
N ASN A 107 -14.84 0.87 -27.82
CA ASN A 107 -13.83 1.83 -28.22
C ASN A 107 -13.06 2.36 -27.00
N ASP A 108 -11.77 2.03 -26.91
CA ASP A 108 -10.90 2.50 -25.83
C ASP A 108 -10.80 4.04 -25.78
N LYS A 109 -10.87 4.72 -26.94
CA LYS A 109 -10.90 6.19 -26.98
C LYS A 109 -12.16 6.74 -26.32
N PHE A 110 -13.30 6.08 -26.52
CA PHE A 110 -14.54 6.49 -25.89
C PHE A 110 -14.52 6.27 -24.37
N LEU A 111 -13.87 5.20 -23.89
CA LEU A 111 -13.64 5.01 -22.46
C LEU A 111 -12.79 6.13 -21.86
N TYR A 112 -11.75 6.60 -22.56
CA TYR A 112 -11.00 7.78 -22.13
C TYR A 112 -11.86 9.05 -22.12
N ASP A 113 -12.64 9.30 -23.18
CA ASP A 113 -13.53 10.46 -23.25
C ASP A 113 -14.58 10.44 -22.11
N LEU A 114 -15.04 9.25 -21.69
CA LEU A 114 -15.91 9.07 -20.51
C LEU A 114 -15.19 9.40 -19.21
N VAL A 115 -13.95 8.93 -19.04
CA VAL A 115 -13.11 9.22 -17.88
C VAL A 115 -12.89 10.72 -17.72
N GLU A 116 -12.69 11.47 -18.81
CA GLU A 116 -12.55 12.93 -18.77
C GLU A 116 -13.82 13.67 -18.29
N LYS A 117 -14.98 13.01 -18.28
CA LYS A 117 -16.24 13.56 -17.73
C LYS A 117 -16.49 13.17 -16.28
N ILE A 118 -15.59 12.41 -15.68
CA ILE A 118 -15.70 11.98 -14.30
C ILE A 118 -14.67 12.77 -13.50
N ASP A 119 -15.10 13.37 -12.39
CA ASP A 119 -14.17 13.82 -11.36
C ASP A 119 -13.55 12.57 -10.72
N CYS A 120 -12.44 12.12 -11.33
CA CYS A 120 -11.82 10.85 -10.99
C CYS A 120 -11.27 10.88 -9.56
N LEU A 121 -10.83 12.04 -9.05
CA LEU A 121 -10.43 12.21 -7.65
C LEU A 121 -11.61 11.94 -6.70
N SER A 122 -12.81 12.47 -7.00
CA SER A 122 -13.98 12.34 -6.13
C SER A 122 -14.68 10.98 -6.24
N TYR A 123 -14.58 10.30 -7.40
CA TYR A 123 -15.41 9.13 -7.70
C TYR A 123 -14.67 7.81 -7.92
N TYR A 124 -13.33 7.79 -8.05
CA TYR A 124 -12.59 6.55 -8.36
C TYR A 124 -12.87 5.39 -7.41
N THR A 125 -12.94 5.62 -6.11
CA THR A 125 -13.17 4.54 -5.13
C THR A 125 -14.61 4.04 -5.21
N LYS A 126 -15.60 4.94 -5.30
CA LYS A 126 -17.03 4.59 -5.33
C LYS A 126 -17.37 3.86 -6.64
N LEU A 127 -16.98 4.45 -7.77
CA LEU A 127 -17.24 3.90 -9.09
C LEU A 127 -16.41 2.61 -9.31
N GLY A 128 -15.12 2.61 -8.98
CA GLY A 128 -14.27 1.41 -9.08
C GLY A 128 -14.82 0.23 -8.28
N THR A 129 -15.29 0.46 -7.05
CA THR A 129 -15.91 -0.58 -6.21
C THR A 129 -17.21 -1.09 -6.83
N ARG A 130 -18.03 -0.20 -7.38
CA ARG A 130 -19.29 -0.57 -8.03
C ARG A 130 -19.06 -1.42 -9.28
N LEU A 131 -18.08 -1.03 -10.09
CA LEU A 131 -17.69 -1.72 -11.31
C LEU A 131 -17.10 -3.10 -11.01
N LEU A 132 -16.04 -3.16 -10.19
CA LEU A 132 -15.26 -4.40 -10.04
C LEU A 132 -15.82 -5.35 -8.96
N LYS A 133 -16.82 -4.90 -8.17
CA LYS A 133 -17.48 -5.64 -7.06
C LYS A 133 -16.50 -6.31 -6.09
N ASN A 134 -15.24 -5.87 -6.09
CA ASN A 134 -14.14 -6.48 -5.36
C ASN A 134 -13.11 -5.39 -5.01
N ALA A 135 -13.04 -5.05 -3.72
CA ALA A 135 -12.12 -4.03 -3.21
C ALA A 135 -10.64 -4.36 -3.48
N ALA A 136 -10.26 -5.64 -3.54
CA ALA A 136 -8.90 -6.05 -3.86
C ALA A 136 -8.55 -5.80 -5.34
N LYS A 137 -9.51 -5.96 -6.27
CA LYS A 137 -9.30 -5.60 -7.69
C LYS A 137 -9.17 -4.08 -7.86
N VAL A 138 -9.97 -3.32 -7.12
CA VAL A 138 -9.88 -1.85 -7.06
C VAL A 138 -8.51 -1.41 -6.54
N GLN A 139 -8.05 -2.02 -5.45
CA GLN A 139 -6.70 -1.79 -4.89
C GLN A 139 -5.58 -2.26 -5.83
N TYR A 140 -5.77 -3.30 -6.63
CA TYR A 140 -4.79 -3.74 -7.63
C TYR A 140 -4.56 -2.68 -8.71
N HIS A 141 -5.63 -2.01 -9.17
CA HIS A 141 -5.53 -0.94 -10.18
C HIS A 141 -5.09 0.40 -9.59
N ILE A 142 -5.37 0.65 -8.30
CA ILE A 142 -5.03 1.91 -7.61
C ILE A 142 -3.65 1.85 -6.92
N GLY A 143 -3.14 0.65 -6.64
CA GLY A 143 -1.99 0.42 -5.77
C GLY A 143 -2.38 0.34 -4.29
N LEU A 144 -1.57 -0.37 -3.51
CA LEU A 144 -1.69 -0.39 -2.04
C LEU A 144 -1.26 0.97 -1.49
N THR A 145 -2.21 1.76 -1.00
CA THR A 145 -1.90 2.87 -0.08
C THR A 145 -1.59 2.29 1.29
N ALA A 146 -0.52 2.74 1.94
CA ALA A 146 -0.34 2.47 3.36
C ALA A 146 -1.52 3.11 4.10
N PRO A 147 -2.33 2.36 4.87
CA PRO A 147 -3.51 2.88 5.54
C PRO A 147 -3.21 3.96 6.59
N SER A 148 -1.95 4.13 7.01
CA SER A 148 -1.52 5.19 7.94
C SER A 148 0.00 5.45 7.89
N TYR A 149 0.45 6.57 8.45
CA TYR A 149 1.88 6.88 8.65
C TYR A 149 2.61 5.79 9.44
N ALA A 150 1.93 5.12 10.38
CA ALA A 150 2.51 4.03 11.16
C ALA A 150 2.84 2.81 10.28
N ASP A 151 1.92 2.42 9.40
CA ASP A 151 2.15 1.34 8.43
C ASP A 151 3.24 1.72 7.41
N ALA A 152 3.28 2.99 6.99
CA ALA A 152 4.32 3.47 6.10
C ALA A 152 5.71 3.43 6.77
N LEU A 153 5.80 3.82 8.05
CA LEU A 153 7.06 3.73 8.79
C LEU A 153 7.51 2.27 8.98
N PHE A 154 6.58 1.37 9.32
CA PHE A 154 6.87 -0.07 9.40
C PHE A 154 7.45 -0.58 8.07
N LYS A 155 6.80 -0.26 6.95
CA LYS A 155 7.29 -0.65 5.61
C LYS A 155 8.65 -0.04 5.26
N CYS A 156 8.96 1.18 5.69
CA CYS A 156 10.30 1.76 5.53
C CYS A 156 11.35 0.92 6.28
N MET A 157 11.06 0.50 7.51
CA MET A 157 11.98 -0.32 8.31
C MET A 157 12.15 -1.72 7.72
N ILE A 158 11.08 -2.35 7.24
CA ILE A 158 11.12 -3.66 6.57
C ILE A 158 11.93 -3.61 5.28
N ARG A 159 11.71 -2.60 4.44
CA ARG A 159 12.43 -2.44 3.18
C ARG A 159 13.93 -2.21 3.44
N TRP A 160 14.27 -1.31 4.36
CA TRP A 160 15.65 -1.07 4.76
C TRP A 160 16.33 -2.37 5.24
N ARG A 161 15.68 -3.13 6.11
CA ARG A 161 16.22 -4.42 6.57
C ARG A 161 16.43 -5.39 5.41
N ASN A 162 15.48 -5.52 4.49
CA ASN A 162 15.61 -6.46 3.38
C ASN A 162 16.80 -6.11 2.45
N GLU A 163 17.15 -4.82 2.36
CA GLU A 163 18.28 -4.33 1.56
C GLU A 163 19.63 -4.51 2.28
N ASN A 164 19.68 -4.36 3.61
CA ASN A 164 20.92 -4.35 4.40
C ASN A 164 21.20 -5.67 5.13
N GLY A 165 20.16 -6.45 5.43
CA GLY A 165 20.22 -7.70 6.17
C GLY A 165 19.82 -7.57 7.65
N ALA A 166 19.89 -8.71 8.36
CA ALA A 166 19.47 -8.84 9.77
C ALA A 166 20.66 -9.12 10.71
N SER A 167 21.88 -8.66 10.38
CA SER A 167 23.06 -8.90 11.21
C SER A 167 23.08 -8.00 12.46
N THR A 168 23.90 -8.35 13.46
CA THR A 168 24.16 -7.48 14.62
C THR A 168 24.79 -6.14 14.22
N GLU A 169 25.54 -6.10 13.12
CA GLU A 169 26.08 -4.85 12.56
C GLU A 169 24.95 -3.94 12.06
N GLU A 170 24.00 -4.51 11.31
CA GLU A 170 22.83 -3.77 10.84
C GLU A 170 21.94 -3.33 11.99
N TYR A 171 21.76 -4.17 13.00
CA TYR A 171 21.06 -3.78 14.23
C TYR A 171 21.71 -2.55 14.90
N THR A 172 23.04 -2.53 14.96
CA THR A 172 23.79 -1.37 15.49
C THR A 172 23.59 -0.12 14.64
N LYS A 173 23.53 -0.27 13.31
CA LYS A 173 23.24 0.83 12.38
C LYS A 173 21.81 1.37 12.57
N LEU A 174 20.81 0.51 12.70
CA LEU A 174 19.43 0.94 12.97
C LEU A 174 19.33 1.68 14.31
N ARG A 175 20.00 1.19 15.36
CA ARG A 175 20.09 1.90 16.65
C ARG A 175 20.68 3.29 16.50
N ALA A 176 21.77 3.43 15.73
CA ALA A 176 22.39 4.73 15.48
C ALA A 176 21.45 5.69 14.73
N ILE A 177 20.68 5.18 13.76
CA ILE A 177 19.66 5.96 13.04
C ILE A 177 18.57 6.44 14.02
N LEU A 178 18.03 5.57 14.87
CA LEU A 178 17.01 5.96 15.86
C LEU A 178 17.54 6.98 16.88
N MET A 179 18.78 6.80 17.37
CA MET A 179 19.45 7.75 18.26
C MET A 179 19.62 9.13 17.62
N LYS A 180 19.96 9.20 16.33
CA LYS A 180 20.08 10.45 15.56
C LYS A 180 18.77 11.25 15.57
N HIS A 181 17.61 10.57 15.59
CA HIS A 181 16.29 11.20 15.66
C HIS A 181 15.78 11.43 17.09
N GLY A 182 16.58 11.15 18.13
CA GLY A 182 16.19 11.33 19.53
C GLY A 182 15.23 10.25 20.06
N LEU A 183 15.11 9.12 19.37
CA LEU A 183 14.21 8.00 19.71
C LEU A 183 14.84 7.05 20.74
N VAL A 184 15.38 7.61 21.84
CA VAL A 184 16.12 6.86 22.88
C VAL A 184 15.28 5.73 23.48
N LYS A 185 14.00 6.00 23.76
CA LYS A 185 13.07 5.01 24.33
C LYS A 185 12.83 3.83 23.40
N GLN A 186 12.84 4.06 22.09
CA GLN A 186 12.65 3.00 21.09
C GLN A 186 13.91 2.16 20.91
N VAL A 187 15.09 2.77 21.10
CA VAL A 187 16.35 2.03 21.20
C VAL A 187 16.37 1.14 22.45
N GLU A 188 15.95 1.66 23.60
CA GLU A 188 15.81 0.86 24.83
C GLU A 188 14.80 -0.29 24.67
N LEU A 189 13.68 -0.04 23.97
CA LEU A 189 12.71 -1.08 23.62
C LEU A 189 13.34 -2.15 22.72
N MET A 190 14.08 -1.75 21.69
CA MET A 190 14.79 -2.69 20.82
C MET A 190 15.80 -3.54 21.58
N ASP A 191 16.58 -2.94 22.48
CA ASP A 191 17.58 -3.65 23.30
C ASP A 191 16.89 -4.69 24.19
N LYS A 192 15.78 -4.29 24.84
CA LYS A 192 14.99 -5.19 25.68
C LYS A 192 14.39 -6.36 24.89
N LEU A 193 13.84 -6.11 23.70
CA LEU A 193 13.28 -7.16 22.84
C LEU A 193 14.36 -8.14 22.35
N GLU A 194 15.57 -7.65 22.09
CA GLU A 194 16.71 -8.49 21.72
C GLU A 194 17.14 -9.41 22.88
N ASP A 195 17.15 -8.90 24.12
CA ASP A 195 17.52 -9.66 25.33
C ASP A 195 16.46 -10.69 25.75
N GLU A 196 15.16 -10.34 25.71
CA GLU A 196 14.06 -11.22 26.14
C GLU A 196 13.96 -12.50 25.30
N VAL A 197 14.21 -12.40 23.99
CA VAL A 197 14.23 -13.55 23.09
C VAL A 197 15.46 -14.44 23.37
N THR A 198 16.58 -13.84 23.75
CA THR A 198 17.82 -14.55 24.09
C THR A 198 17.69 -15.35 25.39
N SER A 199 16.99 -14.81 26.40
CA SER A 199 16.70 -15.52 27.64
C SER A 199 15.76 -16.71 27.42
N SER A 200 14.72 -16.55 26.60
CA SER A 200 13.68 -17.56 26.35
C SER A 200 14.22 -18.78 25.58
N THR A 201 15.17 -18.56 24.68
CA THR A 201 15.80 -19.63 23.89
C THR A 201 16.75 -20.49 24.75
N ASN A 202 17.43 -19.88 25.72
CA ASN A 202 18.32 -20.58 26.64
C ASN A 202 17.59 -21.41 27.71
N SER A 203 16.36 -21.02 28.10
CA SER A 203 15.51 -21.82 28.99
C SER A 203 14.95 -23.08 28.31
N ALA A 204 14.56 -23.00 27.03
CA ALA A 204 14.03 -24.14 26.29
C ALA A 204 15.07 -25.23 26.02
N ILE A 205 16.34 -24.85 25.86
CA ILE A 205 17.46 -25.81 25.68
C ILE A 205 17.81 -26.50 27.01
N LYS A 206 17.69 -25.82 28.16
CA LYS A 206 17.93 -26.44 29.47
C LYS A 206 16.84 -27.45 29.87
N GLU A 207 15.59 -27.25 29.46
CA GLU A 207 14.50 -28.19 29.74
C GLU A 207 14.58 -29.46 28.87
N SER A 208 15.15 -29.38 27.67
CA SER A 208 15.35 -30.56 26.81
C SER A 208 16.56 -31.40 27.24
N GLU A 209 17.59 -30.80 27.83
CA GLU A 209 18.73 -31.52 28.43
C GLU A 209 18.40 -32.16 29.79
N ALA A 210 17.40 -31.65 30.51
CA ALA A 210 16.93 -32.24 31.78
C ALA A 210 15.97 -33.44 31.58
N CYS A 211 15.57 -33.74 30.34
CA CYS A 211 14.68 -34.84 29.98
C CYS A 211 15.41 -36.04 29.32
N LEU A 212 16.74 -36.09 29.36
CA LEU A 212 17.58 -37.23 28.95
C LEU A 212 18.28 -37.84 30.16
#